data_AF-A0AAD6MZP0-F1
#
_entry.id   AF-A0AAD6MZP0-F1
#
_cell.length_a   1.000
_cell.length_b   1.000
_cell.length_c   1.000
_cell.angle_alpha   90.00
_cell.angle_beta   90.00
_cell.angle_gamma   90.00
#
_symmetry.space_group_name_H-M   'P 1'
#
loop_
_entity.id
_entity.type
_entity.pdbx_description
1 polymer ?
#
loop_
_entity_poly.entity_id
_entity_poly.type
_entity_poly.pdbx_seq_one_letter_code
_entity_poly.pdbx_strand_id
1 'polypeptide(L)'
;MSVADTINAIKPLHGQIVPIRTVQETRPPEDYGNAYVAEVNVKASSKVIKALDAKLPRDPSLPLNHLRRFAKRENLPASLRETLEAKGSLRTGTPTIFVLIAPPLPDVEELLDLLAPYAPDTYGATSSEEDKPVSKITLVTTTIPLQPPFNAQQATKWSETMWPVLFNPAAPRLTVAPPAQILNRAQQSIQPRAGHYLALARKVAAEAKASGRGRGVGAVVVDPEIEADIEAEAAKQGTSNLDSWMDAVLCVGGDVRFARSEAGKPSQTDLHPGISPNPACSTFDADLEGGPDLHALMRAVELVARCRREDSEHQAEMAAKPSPLSVVYADPQLSSKLSPLESYFLHQAGFPETSASNATEPITLSPKKRKHEEPNPESTAIPLDSISTDLSTQPQNETETPLPAPPPSTLATNTDPSIPVPEIEPASTSEGTTSRIRTRSQGGYLCTDLDIYISHEPCLCCSMGILLSRFRAVIFPRSGRMKSGGLASEPVIAPTPVLDDEGQEQEQEQEKGDDERLYYGLHWRKELNWRALGFEFVEEGHEDVEDEDGVVFNA
;
A
#
# COMPACT_ATOMS: atom_id res chain seq x y z
N MET A 1 20.48 -33.29 -11.68
CA MET A 1 19.14 -32.87 -12.14
C MET A 1 19.34 -31.60 -12.96
N SER A 2 18.75 -31.50 -14.15
CA SER A 2 18.83 -30.28 -14.96
C SER A 2 17.87 -29.21 -14.45
N VAL A 3 18.01 -27.97 -14.93
CA VAL A 3 17.07 -26.89 -14.61
C VAL A 3 15.67 -27.21 -15.14
N ALA A 4 15.58 -27.77 -16.35
CA ALA A 4 14.32 -28.23 -16.94
C ALA A 4 13.64 -29.33 -16.09
N ASP A 5 14.38 -30.34 -15.62
CA ASP A 5 13.83 -31.36 -14.70
C ASP A 5 13.31 -30.74 -13.40
N THR A 6 14.04 -29.74 -12.88
CA THR A 6 13.71 -29.05 -11.62
C THR A 6 12.44 -28.21 -11.74
N ILE A 7 12.25 -27.57 -12.91
CA ILE A 7 11.07 -26.77 -13.24
C ILE A 7 9.87 -27.67 -13.54
N ASN A 8 10.05 -28.75 -14.31
CA ASN A 8 8.99 -29.74 -14.58
C ASN A 8 8.54 -30.49 -13.32
N ALA A 9 9.35 -30.50 -12.26
CA ALA A 9 9.01 -31.04 -10.95
C ALA A 9 8.33 -30.02 -10.00
N ILE A 10 8.02 -28.81 -10.46
CA ILE A 10 7.23 -27.83 -9.71
C ILE A 10 5.76 -28.25 -9.75
N LYS A 11 5.15 -28.40 -8.57
CA LYS A 11 3.71 -28.53 -8.39
C LYS A 11 3.17 -27.23 -7.79
N PRO A 12 1.99 -26.75 -8.20
CA PRO A 12 1.38 -25.57 -7.60
C PRO A 12 1.06 -25.83 -6.11
N LEU A 13 1.23 -24.79 -5.30
CA LEU A 13 0.62 -24.72 -3.98
C LEU A 13 -0.91 -24.59 -4.15
N HIS A 14 -1.68 -25.23 -3.29
CA HIS A 14 -3.14 -25.15 -3.29
C HIS A 14 -3.57 -24.22 -2.14
N GLY A 15 -4.47 -23.27 -2.41
CA GLY A 15 -4.70 -22.16 -1.50
C GLY A 15 -5.42 -20.95 -2.11
N GLN A 16 -5.72 -19.98 -1.25
CA GLN A 16 -6.52 -18.81 -1.58
C GLN A 16 -5.74 -17.51 -1.39
N ILE A 17 -5.91 -16.58 -2.32
CA ILE A 17 -5.36 -15.22 -2.25
C ILE A 17 -6.29 -14.36 -1.42
N VAL A 18 -5.76 -13.79 -0.34
CA VAL A 18 -6.44 -12.89 0.60
C VAL A 18 -5.75 -11.52 0.56
N PRO A 19 -6.48 -10.40 0.38
CA PRO A 19 -5.86 -9.08 0.42
C PRO A 19 -5.37 -8.72 1.83
N ILE A 20 -4.17 -8.16 1.92
CA ILE A 20 -3.60 -7.69 3.19
C ILE A 20 -4.31 -6.39 3.58
N ARG A 21 -5.00 -6.40 4.73
CA ARG A 21 -5.63 -5.20 5.30
C ARG A 21 -4.62 -4.07 5.47
N THR A 22 -5.05 -2.82 5.38
CA THR A 22 -4.16 -1.68 5.61
C THR A 22 -4.02 -1.36 7.10
N VAL A 23 -2.99 -0.62 7.52
CA VAL A 23 -2.90 -0.16 8.93
C VAL A 23 -4.09 0.73 9.30
N GLN A 24 -4.68 1.44 8.34
CA GLN A 24 -5.86 2.27 8.57
C GLN A 24 -7.15 1.44 8.67
N GLU A 25 -7.15 0.16 8.24
CA GLU A 25 -8.23 -0.81 8.48
C GLU A 25 -8.06 -1.59 9.78
N THR A 26 -6.82 -1.92 10.16
CA THR A 26 -6.52 -2.68 11.40
C THR A 26 -6.42 -1.78 12.63
N ARG A 27 -5.99 -0.53 12.45
CA ARG A 27 -5.83 0.51 13.47
C ARG A 27 -6.43 1.83 12.96
N PRO A 28 -7.77 1.93 12.78
CA PRO A 28 -8.42 3.16 12.33
C PRO A 28 -8.15 4.31 13.32
N PRO A 29 -7.78 5.51 12.84
CA PRO A 29 -7.47 6.64 13.72
C PRO A 29 -8.72 7.15 14.44
N GLU A 30 -8.70 7.16 15.78
CA GLU A 30 -9.77 7.71 16.62
C GLU A 30 -9.36 9.07 17.21
N ASP A 31 -9.45 10.13 16.40
CA ASP A 31 -9.26 11.50 16.90
C ASP A 31 -10.56 12.02 17.54
N TYR A 32 -10.46 12.58 18.74
CA TYR A 32 -11.60 13.14 19.50
C TYR A 32 -11.38 14.63 19.81
N GLY A 33 -12.47 15.39 19.82
CA GLY A 33 -12.44 16.84 20.12
C GLY A 33 -13.68 17.30 20.87
N ASN A 34 -13.62 18.51 21.44
CA ASN A 34 -14.75 19.12 22.13
C ASN A 34 -15.68 19.84 21.15
N ALA A 35 -16.96 19.85 21.44
CA ALA A 35 -18.00 20.58 20.73
C ALA A 35 -19.01 21.19 21.72
N TYR A 36 -19.65 22.29 21.35
CA TYR A 36 -20.78 22.83 22.12
C TYR A 36 -22.11 22.32 21.57
N VAL A 37 -23.02 22.04 22.50
CA VAL A 37 -24.41 21.66 22.27
C VAL A 37 -25.29 22.76 22.83
N ALA A 38 -26.14 23.35 21.97
CA ALA A 38 -27.08 24.39 22.37
C ALA A 38 -28.54 23.94 22.11
N GLU A 39 -29.43 24.22 23.06
CA GLU A 39 -30.87 23.99 22.87
C GLU A 39 -31.53 25.18 22.16
N VAL A 40 -32.25 24.90 21.06
CA VAL A 40 -32.95 25.91 20.26
C VAL A 40 -34.37 25.46 19.90
N ASN A 41 -35.23 26.42 19.55
CA ASN A 41 -36.60 26.16 19.08
C ASN A 41 -36.58 25.41 17.72
N VAL A 42 -37.33 24.31 17.56
CA VAL A 42 -37.41 23.54 16.29
C VAL A 42 -37.82 24.42 15.10
N LYS A 43 -38.67 25.43 15.31
CA LYS A 43 -39.11 26.34 14.24
C LYS A 43 -37.98 27.27 13.76
N ALA A 44 -36.88 27.37 14.51
CA ALA A 44 -35.73 28.20 14.20
C ALA A 44 -34.59 27.45 13.50
N SER A 45 -34.58 26.11 13.45
CA SER A 45 -33.43 25.31 12.99
C SER A 45 -32.78 25.76 11.67
N SER A 46 -33.58 26.06 10.64
CA SER A 46 -33.06 26.53 9.34
C SER A 46 -32.52 27.96 9.37
N LYS A 47 -32.88 28.77 10.37
CA LYS A 47 -32.29 30.10 10.63
C LYS A 47 -31.01 29.94 11.45
N VAL A 48 -31.00 29.07 12.46
CA VAL A 48 -29.83 28.74 13.29
C VAL A 48 -28.67 28.25 12.42
N ILE A 49 -28.88 27.29 11.50
CA ILE A 49 -27.82 26.87 10.57
C ILE A 49 -27.30 28.04 9.73
N LYS A 50 -28.17 28.89 9.18
CA LYS A 50 -27.75 30.04 8.36
C LYS A 50 -26.99 31.10 9.16
N ALA A 51 -27.34 31.30 10.44
CA ALA A 51 -26.65 32.22 11.33
C ALA A 51 -25.27 31.68 11.74
N LEU A 52 -25.18 30.38 12.05
CA LEU A 52 -23.92 29.69 12.33
C LEU A 52 -23.02 29.68 11.10
N ASP A 53 -23.45 29.13 9.95
CA ASP A 53 -22.62 29.02 8.75
C ASP A 53 -22.16 30.38 8.18
N ALA A 54 -22.82 31.49 8.53
CA ALA A 54 -22.45 32.85 8.10
C ALA A 54 -21.51 33.60 9.05
N LYS A 55 -21.51 33.31 10.36
CA LYS A 55 -20.56 33.89 11.33
C LYS A 55 -19.39 32.96 11.65
N LEU A 56 -19.67 31.66 11.70
CA LEU A 56 -18.80 30.57 12.13
C LEU A 56 -18.74 29.52 10.99
N PRO A 57 -18.14 29.86 9.83
CA PRO A 57 -18.01 28.92 8.73
C PRO A 57 -17.20 27.69 9.15
N ARG A 58 -17.60 26.52 8.66
CA ARG A 58 -16.89 25.26 8.92
C ARG A 58 -15.51 25.26 8.29
N ASP A 59 -14.53 24.72 9.01
CA ASP A 59 -13.21 24.42 8.49
C ASP A 59 -13.30 23.40 7.32
N PRO A 60 -12.84 23.74 6.10
CA PRO A 60 -12.86 22.82 4.97
C PRO A 60 -11.84 21.68 5.08
N SER A 61 -10.82 21.82 5.94
CA SER A 61 -9.82 20.77 6.19
C SER A 61 -10.34 19.65 7.11
N LEU A 62 -11.37 19.94 7.92
CA LEU A 62 -11.99 18.99 8.85
C LEU A 62 -13.48 18.76 8.53
N PRO A 63 -13.81 17.97 7.48
CA PRO A 63 -15.17 17.80 6.98
C PRO A 63 -16.04 16.89 7.88
N LEU A 64 -16.53 17.44 9.01
CA LEU A 64 -17.42 16.79 9.98
C LEU A 64 -18.85 16.56 9.42
N ASN A 65 -18.95 15.71 8.40
CA ASN A 65 -20.18 15.36 7.68
C ASN A 65 -20.84 14.08 8.21
N HIS A 66 -20.10 13.26 8.96
CA HIS A 66 -20.64 12.14 9.74
C HIS A 66 -21.43 12.60 10.96
N LEU A 67 -21.14 13.77 11.53
CA LEU A 67 -21.86 14.30 12.69
C LEU A 67 -23.17 14.96 12.27
N ARG A 68 -24.30 14.55 12.87
CA ARG A 68 -25.58 15.21 12.63
C ARG A 68 -25.57 16.63 13.20
N ARG A 69 -25.77 17.66 12.36
CA ARG A 69 -25.88 19.07 12.82
C ARG A 69 -26.95 19.29 13.89
N PHE A 70 -28.01 18.48 13.89
CA PHE A 70 -29.11 18.52 14.86
C PHE A 70 -29.42 17.14 15.43
N ALA A 71 -29.75 17.10 16.71
CA ALA A 71 -30.32 15.94 17.39
C ALA A 71 -31.59 16.34 18.17
N LYS A 72 -32.61 15.48 18.14
CA LYS A 72 -33.75 15.55 19.06
C LYS A 72 -33.33 15.03 20.44
N ARG A 73 -34.03 15.44 21.51
CA ARG A 73 -33.81 14.94 22.88
C ARG A 73 -33.82 13.41 22.98
N GLU A 74 -34.73 12.75 22.27
CA GLU A 74 -34.87 11.27 22.23
C GLU A 74 -33.61 10.55 21.69
N ASN A 75 -32.78 11.24 20.89
CA ASN A 75 -31.58 10.71 20.27
C ASN A 75 -30.28 11.19 20.96
N LEU A 76 -30.35 11.81 22.14
CA LEU A 76 -29.15 12.24 22.88
C LEU A 76 -28.62 11.16 23.83
N PRO A 77 -27.28 11.04 24.00
CA PRO A 77 -26.65 10.28 25.08
C PRO A 77 -27.25 10.56 26.45
N ALA A 78 -27.28 9.54 27.33
CA ALA A 78 -27.87 9.66 28.67
C ALA A 78 -27.16 10.73 29.52
N SER A 79 -25.83 10.66 29.59
CA SER A 79 -24.96 11.65 30.24
C SER A 79 -25.21 13.09 29.77
N LEU A 80 -25.40 13.28 28.46
CA LEU A 80 -25.67 14.58 27.87
C LEU A 80 -27.08 15.09 28.24
N ARG A 81 -28.09 14.21 28.26
CA ARG A 81 -29.45 14.54 28.73
C ARG A 81 -29.45 14.95 30.20
N GLU A 82 -28.78 14.18 31.06
CA GLU A 82 -28.65 14.46 32.49
C GLU A 82 -27.93 15.80 32.73
N THR A 83 -26.84 16.07 32.00
CA THR A 83 -26.11 17.34 32.07
C THR A 83 -26.97 18.53 31.60
N LEU A 84 -27.76 18.35 30.54
CA LEU A 84 -28.72 19.36 30.07
C LEU A 84 -29.82 19.61 31.11
N GLU A 85 -30.38 18.56 31.72
CA GLU A 85 -31.41 18.67 32.77
C GLU A 85 -30.87 19.37 34.02
N ALA A 86 -29.65 19.05 34.46
CA ALA A 86 -28.96 19.73 35.55
C ALA A 86 -28.68 21.22 35.26
N LYS A 87 -28.46 21.61 33.99
CA LYS A 87 -28.33 23.02 33.58
C LYS A 87 -29.67 23.74 33.33
N GLY A 88 -30.81 23.10 33.57
CA GLY A 88 -32.13 23.72 33.42
C GLY A 88 -32.74 23.61 32.01
N SER A 89 -32.32 22.63 31.20
CA SER A 89 -33.06 22.19 30.00
C SER A 89 -34.37 21.51 30.42
N LEU A 90 -35.34 22.32 30.84
CA LEU A 90 -36.68 21.90 31.24
C LEU A 90 -37.46 21.38 30.03
N ARG A 91 -38.44 20.50 30.28
CA ARG A 91 -39.41 20.09 29.27
C ARG A 91 -40.39 21.24 28.99
N THR A 92 -39.98 22.17 28.14
CA THR A 92 -40.84 23.28 27.69
C THR A 92 -42.06 22.75 26.91
N GLY A 93 -43.15 23.53 26.89
CA GLY A 93 -44.32 23.23 26.05
C GLY A 93 -44.08 23.42 24.54
N THR A 94 -42.89 23.88 24.16
CA THR A 94 -42.48 24.11 22.77
C THR A 94 -41.50 23.02 22.31
N PRO A 95 -41.59 22.54 21.06
CA PRO A 95 -40.66 21.53 20.55
C PRO A 95 -39.24 22.12 20.41
N THR A 96 -38.28 21.59 21.17
CA THR A 96 -36.86 21.96 21.12
C THR A 96 -36.01 20.92 20.39
N ILE A 97 -34.85 21.36 19.93
CA ILE A 97 -33.86 20.53 19.24
C ILE A 97 -32.46 21.06 19.56
N PHE A 98 -31.48 20.17 19.58
CA PHE A 98 -30.13 20.46 20.01
C PHE A 98 -29.23 20.60 18.78
N VAL A 99 -28.56 21.74 18.65
CA VAL A 99 -27.60 22.01 17.57
C VAL A 99 -26.18 21.72 18.05
N LEU A 100 -25.37 21.13 17.17
CA LEU A 100 -23.94 20.91 17.41
C LEU A 100 -23.12 22.05 16.78
N ILE A 101 -22.31 22.71 17.60
CA ILE A 101 -21.24 23.64 17.20
C ILE A 101 -19.92 22.92 17.41
N ALA A 102 -19.33 22.44 16.33
CA ALA A 102 -18.08 21.69 16.32
C ALA A 102 -16.86 22.63 16.08
N PRO A 103 -15.61 22.15 16.24
CA PRO A 103 -14.41 22.96 16.02
C PRO A 103 -14.33 23.63 14.62
N PRO A 104 -13.63 24.78 14.49
CA PRO A 104 -13.03 25.58 15.57
C PRO A 104 -14.09 26.17 16.50
N LEU A 105 -13.84 26.10 17.81
CA LEU A 105 -14.83 26.55 18.79
C LEU A 105 -14.83 28.08 18.90
N PRO A 106 -16.01 28.74 18.84
CA PRO A 106 -16.12 30.18 19.03
C PRO A 106 -15.92 30.55 20.51
N ASP A 107 -15.81 31.84 20.78
CA ASP A 107 -16.04 32.34 22.13
C ASP A 107 -17.48 32.05 22.61
N VAL A 108 -17.62 31.84 23.93
CA VAL A 108 -18.88 31.45 24.55
C VAL A 108 -19.88 32.61 24.59
N GLU A 109 -19.44 33.85 24.80
CA GLU A 109 -20.32 35.03 24.86
C GLU A 109 -20.83 35.38 23.45
N GLU A 110 -19.94 35.41 22.44
CA GLU A 110 -20.32 35.62 21.05
C GLU A 110 -21.32 34.58 20.53
N LEU A 111 -21.16 33.31 20.93
CA LEU A 111 -22.07 32.22 20.55
C LEU A 111 -23.42 32.33 21.25
N LEU A 112 -23.46 32.75 22.52
CA LEU A 112 -24.71 32.96 23.24
C LEU A 112 -25.51 34.12 22.64
N ASP A 113 -24.86 35.24 22.31
CA ASP A 113 -25.49 36.38 21.63
C ASP A 113 -26.02 36.02 20.23
N LEU A 114 -25.27 35.19 19.48
CA LEU A 114 -25.70 34.68 18.17
C LEU A 114 -26.94 33.78 18.26
N LEU A 115 -27.07 33.01 19.35
CA LEU A 115 -28.15 32.02 19.52
C LEU A 115 -29.36 32.52 20.31
N ALA A 116 -29.22 33.58 21.12
CA ALA A 116 -30.31 34.15 21.92
C ALA A 116 -31.62 34.43 21.14
N PRO A 117 -31.61 34.91 19.87
CA PRO A 117 -32.84 35.09 19.08
C PRO A 117 -33.58 33.79 18.71
N TYR A 118 -33.06 32.62 19.07
CA TYR A 118 -33.58 31.29 18.71
C TYR A 118 -33.84 30.39 19.93
N ALA A 119 -33.78 30.95 21.13
CA ALA A 119 -34.00 30.24 22.38
C ALA A 119 -35.42 29.66 22.51
N PRO A 120 -35.63 28.62 23.34
CA PRO A 120 -36.97 28.10 23.64
C PRO A 120 -37.86 29.11 24.38
N ASP A 121 -39.16 29.10 24.09
CA ASP A 121 -40.13 29.97 24.75
C ASP A 121 -40.45 29.48 26.18
N THR A 122 -40.07 30.24 27.20
CA THR A 122 -40.26 29.90 28.62
C THR A 122 -41.71 30.12 29.07
N TYR A 123 -42.61 29.23 28.69
CA TYR A 123 -44.04 29.32 29.08
C TYR A 123 -44.22 29.03 30.58
N GLY A 124 -44.27 30.09 31.39
CA GLY A 124 -44.42 30.00 32.85
C GLY A 124 -44.53 31.33 33.61
N ALA A 125 -44.13 32.47 33.01
CA ALA A 125 -44.32 33.79 33.62
C ALA A 125 -45.74 34.34 33.35
N THR A 126 -46.57 34.41 34.39
CA THR A 126 -47.90 35.05 34.33
C THR A 126 -47.78 36.58 34.35
N SER A 127 -47.90 37.20 33.18
CA SER A 127 -48.33 38.59 32.95
C SER A 127 -48.11 39.63 34.07
N SER A 128 -46.93 40.25 34.06
CA SER A 128 -46.69 41.60 34.61
C SER A 128 -45.65 42.28 33.71
N GLU A 129 -45.97 43.45 33.15
CA GLU A 129 -45.27 43.98 31.95
C GLU A 129 -43.86 44.57 32.17
N GLU A 130 -43.30 44.52 33.38
CA GLU A 130 -42.04 45.19 33.71
C GLU A 130 -40.80 44.28 33.80
N ASP A 131 -40.94 42.96 33.64
CA ASP A 131 -39.78 42.05 33.56
C ASP A 131 -40.00 40.93 32.52
N LYS A 132 -39.27 41.00 31.40
CA LYS A 132 -39.30 39.94 30.37
C LYS A 132 -38.27 38.86 30.74
N PRO A 133 -38.68 37.61 31.02
CA PRO A 133 -37.72 36.56 31.31
C PRO A 133 -36.83 36.33 30.09
N VAL A 134 -35.54 36.66 30.21
CA VAL A 134 -34.56 36.51 29.13
C VAL A 134 -34.42 35.02 28.80
N SER A 135 -34.92 34.61 27.63
CA SER A 135 -34.86 33.23 27.14
C SER A 135 -33.41 32.79 26.95
N LYS A 136 -32.86 32.13 27.97
CA LYS A 136 -31.45 31.76 28.02
C LYS A 136 -31.18 30.48 27.23
N ILE A 137 -30.18 30.53 26.36
CA ILE A 137 -29.64 29.34 25.68
C ILE A 137 -28.89 28.48 26.70
N THR A 138 -29.30 27.22 26.85
CA THR A 138 -28.55 26.22 27.59
C THR A 138 -27.41 25.68 26.73
N LEU A 139 -26.17 25.98 27.12
CA LEU A 139 -24.94 25.53 26.45
C LEU A 139 -24.23 24.43 27.27
N VAL A 140 -23.91 23.31 26.64
CA VAL A 140 -23.18 22.17 27.24
C VAL A 140 -22.04 21.77 26.32
N THR A 141 -20.86 21.48 26.87
CA THR A 141 -19.76 20.88 26.11
C THR A 141 -19.95 19.36 26.06
N THR A 142 -19.76 18.77 24.88
CA THR A 142 -19.66 17.32 24.67
C THR A 142 -18.39 16.98 23.92
N THR A 143 -17.94 15.73 24.02
CA THR A 143 -16.89 15.19 23.14
C THR A 143 -17.51 14.66 21.85
N ILE A 144 -16.80 14.78 20.73
CA ILE A 144 -17.19 14.25 19.42
C ILE A 144 -16.01 13.54 18.74
N PRO A 145 -16.28 12.50 17.91
CA PRO A 145 -15.27 11.92 17.03
C PRO A 145 -15.02 12.86 15.83
N LEU A 146 -13.77 13.23 15.62
CA LEU A 146 -13.36 14.09 14.51
C LEU A 146 -13.23 13.31 13.19
N GLN A 147 -12.86 12.03 13.28
CA GLN A 147 -12.86 11.10 12.15
C GLN A 147 -14.23 10.45 11.94
N PRO A 148 -14.62 10.11 10.69
CA PRO A 148 -15.84 9.36 10.41
C PRO A 148 -15.74 7.92 10.93
N PRO A 149 -16.86 7.30 11.35
CA PRO A 149 -16.84 5.95 11.88
C PRO A 149 -16.46 4.93 10.80
N PHE A 150 -15.56 4.02 11.15
CA PHE A 150 -15.05 2.95 10.31
C PHE A 150 -16.10 1.86 10.07
N ASN A 151 -16.98 1.59 11.05
CA ASN A 151 -18.05 0.60 10.95
C ASN A 151 -19.35 1.01 11.68
N ALA A 152 -20.43 0.26 11.45
CA ALA A 152 -21.75 0.55 12.01
C ALA A 152 -21.85 0.38 13.54
N GLN A 153 -21.07 -0.52 14.14
CA GLN A 153 -21.04 -0.73 15.60
C GLN A 153 -20.41 0.47 16.31
N GLN A 154 -19.26 0.96 15.80
CA GLN A 154 -18.58 2.16 16.27
C GLN A 154 -19.49 3.39 16.13
N ALA A 155 -20.19 3.54 15.01
CA ALA A 155 -21.17 4.63 14.81
C ALA A 155 -22.33 4.58 15.82
N THR A 156 -22.79 3.38 16.19
CA THR A 156 -23.83 3.17 17.22
C THR A 156 -23.28 3.57 18.60
N LYS A 157 -22.14 3.01 19.00
CA LYS A 157 -21.43 3.32 20.25
C LYS A 157 -21.21 4.84 20.43
N TRP A 158 -20.70 5.53 19.41
CA TRP A 158 -20.51 6.98 19.45
C TRP A 158 -21.83 7.77 19.49
N SER A 159 -22.89 7.29 18.84
CA SER A 159 -24.21 7.91 18.90
C SER A 159 -24.86 7.81 20.30
N GLU A 160 -24.61 6.71 21.00
CA GLU A 160 -25.12 6.45 22.35
C GLU A 160 -24.32 7.16 23.46
N THR A 161 -23.04 7.43 23.23
CA THR A 161 -22.11 7.94 24.26
C THR A 161 -21.67 9.41 24.08
N MET A 162 -21.60 9.91 22.84
CA MET A 162 -20.97 11.20 22.51
C MET A 162 -21.94 12.17 21.82
N TRP A 163 -22.38 11.82 20.61
CA TRP A 163 -23.32 12.58 19.79
C TRP A 163 -23.77 11.75 18.57
N PRO A 164 -25.03 11.87 18.07
CA PRO A 164 -25.49 11.13 16.90
C PRO A 164 -24.62 11.24 15.64
N VAL A 165 -24.07 10.10 15.23
CA VAL A 165 -23.21 9.92 14.07
C VAL A 165 -23.94 9.23 12.93
N LEU A 166 -23.46 9.41 11.70
CA LEU A 166 -23.87 8.74 10.48
C LEU A 166 -22.72 7.87 9.97
N PHE A 167 -22.96 6.56 9.84
CA PHE A 167 -22.06 5.67 9.09
C PHE A 167 -22.37 5.75 7.60
N ASN A 168 -21.35 5.99 6.78
CA ASN A 168 -21.42 5.84 5.33
C ASN A 168 -20.38 4.80 4.90
N PRO A 169 -20.78 3.59 4.44
CA PRO A 169 -19.85 2.51 4.12
C PRO A 169 -18.90 2.79 2.94
N ALA A 170 -19.13 3.86 2.18
CA ALA A 170 -18.24 4.33 1.11
C ALA A 170 -17.22 5.38 1.57
N ALA A 171 -17.48 6.12 2.68
CA ALA A 171 -16.67 7.28 3.04
C ALA A 171 -15.25 6.94 3.56
N PRO A 172 -15.03 5.95 4.45
CA PRO A 172 -13.68 5.60 4.89
C PRO A 172 -12.81 5.03 3.75
N ARG A 173 -13.42 4.29 2.82
CA ARG A 173 -12.71 3.41 1.87
C ARG A 173 -11.77 4.13 0.90
N LEU A 174 -11.95 5.42 0.61
CA LEU A 174 -11.14 6.15 -0.37
C LEU A 174 -9.74 6.52 0.14
N THR A 175 -9.57 6.68 1.45
CA THR A 175 -8.28 7.03 2.09
C THR A 175 -7.69 5.87 2.89
N VAL A 176 -8.55 4.99 3.41
CA VAL A 176 -8.17 3.87 4.28
C VAL A 176 -7.66 2.66 3.50
N ALA A 177 -8.29 2.29 2.39
CA ALA A 177 -8.09 1.00 1.71
C ALA A 177 -7.90 1.13 0.19
N PRO A 178 -7.44 0.08 -0.51
CA PRO A 178 -7.58 -0.02 -1.95
C PRO A 178 -9.06 0.06 -2.38
N PRO A 179 -9.42 0.77 -3.47
CA PRO A 179 -10.77 0.74 -4.00
C PRO A 179 -11.19 -0.68 -4.34
N ALA A 180 -12.28 -1.17 -3.75
CA ALA A 180 -12.65 -2.60 -3.78
C ALA A 180 -12.80 -3.18 -5.21
N GLN A 181 -13.19 -2.38 -6.19
CA GLN A 181 -13.25 -2.80 -7.60
C GLN A 181 -11.86 -3.11 -8.20
N ILE A 182 -10.82 -2.38 -7.78
CA ILE A 182 -9.44 -2.61 -8.19
C ILE A 182 -8.89 -3.83 -7.46
N LEU A 183 -9.11 -3.90 -6.15
CA LEU A 183 -8.65 -4.99 -5.29
C LEU A 183 -9.21 -6.35 -5.74
N ASN A 184 -10.53 -6.42 -5.96
CA ASN A 184 -11.19 -7.65 -6.40
C ASN A 184 -10.74 -8.07 -7.81
N ARG A 185 -10.50 -7.12 -8.73
CA ARG A 185 -9.99 -7.42 -10.08
C ARG A 185 -8.57 -7.99 -10.01
N ALA A 186 -7.69 -7.40 -9.22
CA ALA A 186 -6.33 -7.90 -9.03
C ALA A 186 -6.34 -9.29 -8.37
N GLN A 187 -7.16 -9.49 -7.33
CA GLN A 187 -7.36 -10.80 -6.68
C GLN A 187 -7.82 -11.87 -7.68
N GLN A 188 -8.78 -11.54 -8.55
CA GLN A 188 -9.27 -12.43 -9.61
C GLN A 188 -8.21 -12.76 -10.68
N SER A 189 -7.34 -11.80 -11.02
CA SER A 189 -6.21 -12.00 -11.95
C SER A 189 -5.09 -12.86 -11.34
N ILE A 190 -4.83 -12.73 -10.04
CA ILE A 190 -3.70 -13.38 -9.34
C ILE A 190 -4.04 -14.83 -8.92
N GLN A 191 -5.28 -15.06 -8.46
CA GLN A 191 -5.72 -16.34 -7.89
C GLN A 191 -5.47 -17.60 -8.76
N PRO A 192 -5.62 -17.60 -10.10
CA PRO A 192 -5.49 -18.82 -10.90
C PRO A 192 -4.06 -19.39 -10.95
N ARG A 193 -3.04 -18.53 -10.93
CA ARG A 193 -1.63 -18.94 -11.13
C ARG A 193 -0.71 -18.71 -9.94
N ALA A 194 -1.11 -17.96 -8.91
CA ALA A 194 -0.28 -17.68 -7.74
C ALA A 194 0.37 -18.92 -7.10
N GLY A 195 -0.35 -20.05 -7.04
CA GLY A 195 0.17 -21.31 -6.53
C GLY A 195 1.41 -21.84 -7.27
N HIS A 196 1.51 -21.60 -8.59
CA HIS A 196 2.70 -21.93 -9.38
C HIS A 196 3.86 -20.96 -9.11
N TYR A 197 3.58 -19.65 -9.13
CA TYR A 197 4.61 -18.63 -8.92
C TYR A 197 5.22 -18.68 -7.52
N LEU A 198 4.43 -18.98 -6.49
CA LEU A 198 4.93 -19.18 -5.12
C LEU A 198 5.68 -20.51 -4.95
N ALA A 199 5.28 -21.57 -5.66
CA ALA A 199 6.06 -22.81 -5.70
C ALA A 199 7.42 -22.59 -6.39
N LEU A 200 7.49 -21.79 -7.45
CA LEU A 200 8.74 -21.36 -8.07
C LEU A 200 9.58 -20.50 -7.13
N ALA A 201 8.99 -19.52 -6.43
CA ALA A 201 9.69 -18.73 -5.42
C ALA A 201 10.31 -19.62 -4.32
N ARG A 202 9.60 -20.66 -3.88
CA ARG A 202 10.12 -21.68 -2.95
C ARG A 202 11.25 -22.55 -3.55
N LYS A 203 11.27 -22.82 -4.86
CA LYS A 203 12.42 -23.48 -5.52
C LYS A 203 13.65 -22.58 -5.62
N VAL A 204 13.46 -21.31 -5.96
CA VAL A 204 14.53 -20.30 -6.02
C VAL A 204 15.13 -20.07 -4.62
N ALA A 205 14.29 -20.02 -3.58
CA ALA A 205 14.69 -20.06 -2.18
C ALA A 205 15.53 -21.31 -1.83
N ALA A 206 15.06 -22.50 -2.24
CA ALA A 206 15.77 -23.75 -2.00
C ALA A 206 17.14 -23.78 -2.71
N GLU A 207 17.24 -23.29 -3.94
CA GLU A 207 18.50 -23.17 -4.69
C GLU A 207 19.49 -22.20 -4.02
N ALA A 208 19.01 -21.04 -3.55
CA ALA A 208 19.81 -20.04 -2.82
C ALA A 208 20.43 -20.62 -1.52
N LYS A 209 19.67 -21.44 -0.78
CA LYS A 209 20.14 -22.13 0.43
C LYS A 209 21.06 -23.31 0.09
N ALA A 210 20.68 -24.14 -0.90
CA ALA A 210 21.43 -25.31 -1.36
C ALA A 210 22.81 -24.96 -1.97
N SER A 211 22.96 -23.76 -2.53
CA SER A 211 24.22 -23.23 -3.06
C SER A 211 25.06 -22.48 -2.01
N GLY A 212 24.61 -22.36 -0.77
CA GLY A 212 25.32 -21.67 0.31
C GLY A 212 25.38 -20.13 0.16
N ARG A 213 24.59 -19.55 -0.76
CA ARG A 213 24.67 -18.14 -1.16
C ARG A 213 23.82 -17.21 -0.29
N GLY A 214 22.70 -17.69 0.24
CA GLY A 214 21.80 -16.88 1.07
C GLY A 214 20.98 -17.72 2.06
N ARG A 215 20.09 -17.06 2.81
CA ARG A 215 19.30 -17.70 3.89
C ARG A 215 18.19 -18.61 3.38
N GLY A 216 17.88 -18.53 2.08
CA GLY A 216 16.82 -19.28 1.43
C GLY A 216 15.54 -18.46 1.26
N VAL A 217 15.66 -17.26 0.69
CA VAL A 217 14.52 -16.47 0.20
C VAL A 217 14.61 -16.43 -1.33
N GLY A 218 13.47 -16.49 -2.01
CA GLY A 218 13.35 -16.41 -3.46
C GLY A 218 12.19 -15.52 -3.88
N ALA A 219 12.35 -14.84 -5.02
CA ALA A 219 11.37 -13.97 -5.63
C ALA A 219 11.20 -14.29 -7.12
N VAL A 220 9.99 -14.05 -7.65
CA VAL A 220 9.58 -14.26 -9.04
C VAL A 220 8.84 -13.01 -9.49
N VAL A 221 9.23 -12.43 -10.63
CA VAL A 221 8.55 -11.27 -11.23
C VAL A 221 7.76 -11.74 -12.45
N VAL A 222 6.50 -11.33 -12.52
CA VAL A 222 5.54 -11.74 -13.54
C VAL A 222 4.99 -10.50 -14.25
N ASP A 223 4.75 -10.60 -15.56
CA ASP A 223 4.03 -9.60 -16.34
C ASP A 223 2.55 -9.98 -16.47
N PRO A 224 1.62 -9.27 -15.80
CA PRO A 224 0.19 -9.58 -15.84
C PRO A 224 -0.47 -9.30 -17.20
N GLU A 225 0.16 -8.51 -18.07
CA GLU A 225 -0.33 -8.25 -19.43
C GLU A 225 -0.15 -9.51 -20.30
N ILE A 226 1.03 -10.13 -20.21
CA ILE A 226 1.35 -11.41 -20.88
C ILE A 226 0.45 -12.54 -20.34
N GLU A 227 0.22 -12.58 -19.02
CA GLU A 227 -0.71 -13.53 -18.38
C GLU A 227 -2.14 -13.43 -18.93
N ALA A 228 -2.64 -12.21 -19.17
CA ALA A 228 -3.96 -11.95 -19.72
C ALA A 228 -4.07 -12.27 -21.22
N ASP A 229 -3.01 -11.99 -22.02
CA ASP A 229 -2.97 -12.36 -23.44
C ASP A 229 -3.01 -13.90 -23.62
N ILE A 230 -2.28 -14.63 -22.78
CA ILE A 230 -2.29 -16.11 -22.75
C ILE A 230 -3.69 -16.65 -22.39
N GLU A 231 -4.41 -16.01 -21.46
CA GLU A 231 -5.80 -16.38 -21.13
C GLU A 231 -6.77 -16.06 -22.27
N ALA A 232 -6.64 -14.88 -22.89
CA ALA A 232 -7.45 -14.48 -24.02
C ALA A 232 -7.25 -15.42 -25.23
N GLU A 233 -6.04 -15.89 -25.49
CA GLU A 233 -5.77 -16.82 -26.60
C GLU A 233 -6.27 -18.25 -26.32
N ALA A 234 -6.01 -18.80 -25.13
CA ALA A 234 -6.55 -20.12 -24.78
C ALA A 234 -8.09 -20.16 -24.75
N ALA A 235 -8.73 -19.05 -24.36
CA ALA A 235 -10.18 -18.91 -24.43
C ALA A 235 -10.74 -18.95 -25.87
N LYS A 236 -9.98 -18.48 -26.88
CA LYS A 236 -10.34 -18.63 -28.31
C LYS A 236 -10.17 -20.08 -28.78
N GLN A 237 -9.13 -20.76 -28.29
CA GLN A 237 -8.78 -22.12 -28.70
C GLN A 237 -9.56 -23.21 -27.95
N GLY A 238 -10.21 -22.88 -26.84
CA GLY A 238 -10.95 -23.83 -25.99
C GLY A 238 -10.04 -24.73 -25.15
N THR A 239 -8.80 -24.31 -24.90
CA THR A 239 -7.74 -25.08 -24.23
C THR A 239 -7.51 -24.62 -22.79
N SER A 240 -6.81 -25.44 -21.99
CA SER A 240 -6.30 -24.99 -20.69
C SER A 240 -4.97 -24.25 -20.88
N ASN A 241 -4.80 -23.15 -20.14
CA ASN A 241 -3.61 -22.31 -20.12
C ASN A 241 -2.78 -22.45 -18.83
N LEU A 242 -3.07 -23.47 -18.02
CA LEU A 242 -2.37 -23.72 -16.76
C LEU A 242 -0.96 -24.26 -17.02
N ASP A 243 -0.76 -25.03 -18.09
CA ASP A 243 0.56 -25.57 -18.45
C ASP A 243 1.55 -24.49 -18.91
N SER A 244 1.06 -23.40 -19.53
CA SER A 244 1.86 -22.26 -19.99
C SER A 244 2.04 -21.16 -18.92
N TRP A 245 1.96 -21.51 -17.63
CA TRP A 245 2.09 -20.55 -16.52
C TRP A 245 3.44 -19.80 -16.51
N MET A 246 4.49 -20.45 -17.03
CA MET A 246 5.86 -19.91 -17.04
C MET A 246 6.04 -18.73 -18.01
N ASP A 247 5.20 -18.59 -19.04
CA ASP A 247 5.42 -17.62 -20.12
C ASP A 247 5.26 -16.15 -19.69
N ALA A 248 4.54 -15.90 -18.60
CA ALA A 248 4.44 -14.58 -17.98
C ALA A 248 5.59 -14.26 -17.01
N VAL A 249 6.45 -15.23 -16.66
CA VAL A 249 7.60 -14.99 -15.77
C VAL A 249 8.69 -14.21 -16.51
N LEU A 250 9.04 -13.03 -16.01
CA LEU A 250 10.07 -12.17 -16.58
C LEU A 250 11.47 -12.46 -16.02
N CYS A 251 11.57 -12.74 -14.73
CA CYS A 251 12.80 -13.15 -14.07
C CYS A 251 12.52 -13.79 -12.71
N VAL A 252 13.55 -14.41 -12.14
CA VAL A 252 13.57 -14.84 -10.73
C VAL A 252 14.83 -14.30 -10.05
N GLY A 253 14.81 -14.17 -8.72
CA GLY A 253 15.96 -13.74 -7.93
C GLY A 253 16.05 -14.49 -6.60
N GLY A 254 17.21 -15.08 -6.31
CA GLY A 254 17.54 -15.67 -5.02
C GLY A 254 18.23 -14.68 -4.07
N ASP A 255 18.08 -14.90 -2.77
CA ASP A 255 18.93 -14.28 -1.74
C ASP A 255 20.37 -14.76 -1.87
N VAL A 256 21.32 -13.83 -1.92
CA VAL A 256 22.75 -14.12 -2.11
C VAL A 256 23.65 -13.31 -1.17
N ARG A 257 23.12 -12.92 0.00
CA ARG A 257 23.84 -12.10 1.00
C ARG A 257 25.23 -12.61 1.40
N PHE A 258 25.47 -13.92 1.34
CA PHE A 258 26.74 -14.55 1.68
C PHE A 258 27.75 -14.56 0.51
N ALA A 259 27.41 -14.04 -0.67
CA ALA A 259 28.20 -14.17 -1.90
C ALA A 259 28.96 -12.89 -2.34
N ARG A 260 28.86 -11.80 -1.56
CA ARG A 260 29.58 -10.53 -1.78
C ARG A 260 30.94 -10.56 -1.08
N SER A 261 31.98 -10.11 -1.77
CA SER A 261 33.34 -9.95 -1.22
C SER A 261 33.59 -8.49 -0.83
N GLU A 262 33.96 -8.23 0.42
CA GLU A 262 34.09 -6.87 0.98
C GLU A 262 35.56 -6.51 1.24
N ALA A 263 35.98 -5.31 0.83
CA ALA A 263 37.34 -4.77 1.04
C ALA A 263 38.51 -5.71 0.62
N GLY A 264 38.28 -6.60 -0.35
CA GLY A 264 39.27 -7.60 -0.80
C GLY A 264 39.34 -8.88 0.05
N LYS A 265 38.50 -9.03 1.08
CA LYS A 265 38.27 -10.30 1.76
C LYS A 265 37.36 -11.20 0.91
N PRO A 266 37.53 -12.53 0.94
CA PRO A 266 36.59 -13.47 0.30
C PRO A 266 35.19 -13.40 0.96
N SER A 267 34.14 -13.72 0.20
CA SER A 267 32.78 -13.83 0.74
C SER A 267 32.61 -15.06 1.62
N GLN A 268 31.53 -15.11 2.41
CA GLN A 268 31.15 -16.33 3.16
C GLN A 268 30.89 -17.54 2.25
N THR A 269 30.55 -17.33 0.98
CA THR A 269 30.43 -18.42 -0.02
C THR A 269 31.80 -18.89 -0.50
N ASP A 270 32.75 -17.97 -0.68
CA ASP A 270 34.12 -18.30 -1.12
C ASP A 270 34.98 -18.91 0.00
N LEU A 271 34.67 -18.59 1.27
CA LEU A 271 35.24 -19.23 2.47
C LEU A 271 34.73 -20.65 2.71
N HIS A 272 33.49 -20.94 2.29
CA HIS A 272 32.79 -22.20 2.55
C HIS A 272 32.31 -22.89 1.25
N PRO A 273 33.21 -23.13 0.27
CA PRO A 273 32.84 -23.58 -1.07
C PRO A 273 32.20 -24.98 -1.04
N GLY A 274 30.95 -25.07 -1.52
CA GLY A 274 30.19 -26.32 -1.55
C GLY A 274 29.60 -26.75 -0.20
N ILE A 275 29.71 -25.95 0.85
CA ILE A 275 29.04 -26.19 2.14
C ILE A 275 27.62 -25.60 2.07
N SER A 276 26.62 -26.42 2.40
CA SER A 276 25.22 -25.99 2.50
C SER A 276 24.53 -26.62 3.72
N PRO A 277 23.74 -25.85 4.49
CA PRO A 277 23.59 -24.39 4.38
C PRO A 277 24.90 -23.67 4.77
N ASN A 278 25.00 -22.38 4.44
CA ASN A 278 26.18 -21.59 4.81
C ASN A 278 26.32 -21.55 6.35
N PRO A 279 27.52 -21.72 6.95
CA PRO A 279 27.70 -21.62 8.40
C PRO A 279 27.16 -20.33 9.04
N ALA A 280 27.17 -19.20 8.31
CA ALA A 280 26.59 -17.94 8.77
C ALA A 280 25.04 -17.92 8.80
N CYS A 281 24.34 -19.00 8.42
CA CYS A 281 22.87 -19.00 8.35
C CYS A 281 22.17 -19.18 9.71
N SER A 282 22.87 -19.60 10.78
CA SER A 282 22.24 -19.89 12.08
C SER A 282 21.78 -18.65 12.85
N THR A 283 22.51 -17.54 12.68
CA THR A 283 22.37 -16.30 13.44
C THR A 283 22.61 -15.13 12.50
N PHE A 284 21.93 -14.00 12.71
CA PHE A 284 22.21 -12.77 11.94
C PHE A 284 23.54 -12.15 12.38
N ASP A 285 24.39 -11.80 11.42
CA ASP A 285 25.65 -11.08 11.67
C ASP A 285 25.98 -10.16 10.49
N ALA A 286 25.96 -8.84 10.75
CA ALA A 286 26.17 -7.81 9.74
C ALA A 286 27.62 -7.75 9.21
N ASP A 287 28.60 -8.31 9.93
CA ASP A 287 29.98 -8.44 9.42
C ASP A 287 30.15 -9.66 8.47
N LEU A 288 29.14 -10.54 8.38
CA LEU A 288 29.13 -11.76 7.56
C LEU A 288 28.08 -11.75 6.43
N GLU A 289 27.13 -10.80 6.47
CA GLU A 289 26.04 -10.65 5.50
C GLU A 289 26.16 -9.33 4.73
N GLY A 290 26.24 -9.40 3.40
CA GLY A 290 26.10 -8.21 2.56
C GLY A 290 24.65 -7.69 2.56
N GLY A 291 24.50 -6.38 2.32
CA GLY A 291 23.27 -5.63 2.58
C GLY A 291 22.02 -5.98 1.74
N PRO A 292 20.91 -5.25 1.96
CA PRO A 292 19.60 -5.59 1.41
C PRO A 292 19.51 -5.62 -0.13
N ASP A 293 20.46 -5.03 -0.86
CA ASP A 293 20.58 -5.17 -2.31
C ASP A 293 20.79 -6.62 -2.78
N LEU A 294 21.31 -7.48 -1.89
CA LEU A 294 21.53 -8.91 -2.13
C LEU A 294 20.32 -9.78 -1.80
N HIS A 295 19.27 -9.22 -1.18
CA HIS A 295 18.03 -9.93 -0.92
C HIS A 295 17.30 -10.25 -2.23
N ALA A 296 16.60 -11.39 -2.26
CA ALA A 296 15.87 -11.92 -3.41
C ALA A 296 15.04 -10.87 -4.18
N LEU A 297 14.32 -10.01 -3.45
CA LEU A 297 13.50 -8.94 -4.01
C LEU A 297 14.32 -7.89 -4.76
N MET A 298 15.34 -7.34 -4.10
CA MET A 298 16.17 -6.27 -4.68
C MET A 298 16.97 -6.78 -5.89
N ARG A 299 17.35 -8.06 -5.88
CA ARG A 299 17.96 -8.70 -7.04
C ARG A 299 16.99 -8.94 -8.19
N ALA A 300 15.76 -9.35 -7.94
CA ALA A 300 14.76 -9.45 -8.99
C ALA A 300 14.47 -8.07 -9.64
N VAL A 301 14.40 -7.02 -8.82
CA VAL A 301 14.33 -5.61 -9.29
C VAL A 301 15.53 -5.24 -10.15
N GLU A 302 16.76 -5.55 -9.72
CA GLU A 302 17.97 -5.23 -10.48
C GLU A 302 18.09 -6.04 -11.78
N LEU A 303 17.57 -7.27 -11.85
CA LEU A 303 17.49 -8.01 -13.12
C LEU A 303 16.53 -7.34 -14.12
N VAL A 304 15.36 -6.89 -13.66
CA VAL A 304 14.42 -6.09 -14.49
C VAL A 304 15.06 -4.77 -14.92
N ALA A 305 15.72 -4.07 -13.99
CA ALA A 305 16.40 -2.81 -14.26
C ALA A 305 17.59 -2.99 -15.22
N ARG A 306 18.30 -4.11 -15.14
CA ARG A 306 19.41 -4.47 -16.03
C ARG A 306 18.94 -4.67 -17.47
N CYS A 307 17.95 -5.52 -17.73
CA CYS A 307 17.40 -5.68 -19.08
C CYS A 307 16.80 -4.37 -19.61
N ARG A 308 16.23 -3.52 -18.74
CA ARG A 308 15.78 -2.16 -19.10
C ARG A 308 16.92 -1.17 -19.42
N ARG A 309 18.18 -1.48 -19.07
CA ARG A 309 19.39 -0.69 -19.41
C ARG A 309 20.21 -1.30 -20.56
N GLU A 310 20.08 -2.60 -20.85
CA GLU A 310 20.79 -3.32 -21.92
C GLU A 310 20.23 -3.05 -23.33
N ASP A 311 19.75 -1.82 -23.55
CA ASP A 311 19.25 -1.31 -24.82
C ASP A 311 20.43 -0.88 -25.71
N SER A 312 20.52 -1.42 -26.94
CA SER A 312 21.65 -1.21 -27.83
C SER A 312 21.85 0.26 -28.23
N GLU A 313 20.76 1.02 -28.39
CA GLU A 313 20.85 2.47 -28.67
C GLU A 313 21.41 3.21 -27.45
N HIS A 314 20.97 2.83 -26.25
CA HIS A 314 21.40 3.45 -25.00
C HIS A 314 22.85 3.13 -24.65
N GLN A 315 23.33 1.91 -24.96
CA GLN A 315 24.73 1.53 -24.83
C GLN A 315 25.62 2.32 -25.81
N ALA A 316 25.18 2.49 -27.07
CA ALA A 316 25.89 3.30 -28.05
C ALA A 316 25.96 4.78 -27.63
N GLU A 317 24.86 5.36 -27.12
CA GLU A 317 24.83 6.76 -26.69
C GLU A 317 25.67 7.00 -25.41
N MET A 318 25.74 6.02 -24.51
CA MET A 318 26.63 6.07 -23.34
C MET A 318 28.11 5.92 -23.72
N ALA A 319 28.44 5.00 -24.64
CA ALA A 319 29.81 4.83 -25.14
C ALA A 319 30.34 6.08 -25.88
N ALA A 320 29.44 6.89 -26.44
CA ALA A 320 29.79 8.12 -27.16
C ALA A 320 30.06 9.35 -26.26
N LYS A 321 29.81 9.28 -24.94
CA LYS A 321 29.89 10.44 -24.03
C LYS A 321 30.90 10.19 -22.89
N PRO A 322 32.03 10.93 -22.82
CA PRO A 322 33.00 10.81 -21.74
C PRO A 322 32.48 11.47 -20.44
N SER A 323 31.58 10.78 -19.75
CA SER A 323 31.02 11.18 -18.45
C SER A 323 31.55 10.26 -17.33
N PRO A 324 32.01 10.80 -16.19
CA PRO A 324 32.51 10.00 -15.08
C PRO A 324 31.39 9.34 -14.24
N LEU A 325 30.12 9.67 -14.50
CA LEU A 325 28.97 9.07 -13.79
C LEU A 325 28.63 7.69 -14.36
N SER A 326 29.52 6.73 -14.11
CA SER A 326 29.23 5.31 -14.20
C SER A 326 28.10 4.99 -13.21
N VAL A 327 26.88 4.86 -13.72
CA VAL A 327 25.68 4.58 -12.90
C VAL A 327 25.87 3.21 -12.26
N VAL A 328 26.12 3.24 -10.95
CA VAL A 328 26.53 2.15 -10.06
C VAL A 328 26.40 0.76 -10.66
N TYR A 329 27.54 0.16 -11.00
CA TYR A 329 27.66 -1.29 -11.11
C TYR A 329 27.30 -1.90 -9.75
N ALA A 330 26.05 -2.32 -9.58
CA ALA A 330 25.68 -3.28 -8.54
C ALA A 330 26.55 -4.53 -8.75
N ASP A 331 27.17 -5.02 -7.68
CA ASP A 331 28.45 -5.75 -7.70
C ASP A 331 28.73 -6.56 -8.99
N PRO A 332 29.76 -6.18 -9.80
CA PRO A 332 30.15 -6.92 -11.00
C PRO A 332 30.37 -8.42 -10.74
N GLN A 333 30.78 -8.79 -9.53
CA GLN A 333 31.00 -10.18 -9.12
C GLN A 333 29.70 -10.98 -8.96
N LEU A 334 28.55 -10.33 -8.74
CA LEU A 334 27.25 -11.00 -8.64
C LEU A 334 26.40 -10.82 -9.91
N SER A 335 26.52 -9.70 -10.61
CA SER A 335 25.90 -9.51 -11.93
C SER A 335 26.41 -10.53 -12.97
N SER A 336 27.61 -11.09 -12.75
CA SER A 336 28.20 -12.18 -13.55
C SER A 336 27.98 -13.59 -12.99
N LYS A 337 27.44 -13.75 -11.76
CA LYS A 337 27.20 -15.04 -11.09
C LYS A 337 25.70 -15.31 -10.91
N LEU A 338 24.93 -15.40 -12.00
CA LEU A 338 23.53 -15.85 -11.93
C LEU A 338 23.46 -17.30 -11.44
N SER A 339 22.39 -17.65 -10.70
CA SER A 339 22.07 -19.06 -10.44
C SER A 339 21.57 -19.79 -11.71
N PRO A 340 21.53 -21.13 -11.72
CA PRO A 340 20.89 -21.88 -12.81
C PRO A 340 19.43 -21.48 -13.09
N LEU A 341 18.59 -21.28 -12.07
CA LEU A 341 17.22 -20.78 -12.27
C LEU A 341 17.19 -19.32 -12.74
N GLU A 342 18.01 -18.43 -12.17
CA GLU A 342 18.10 -17.03 -12.58
C GLU A 342 18.51 -16.88 -14.05
N SER A 343 19.54 -17.62 -14.46
CA SER A 343 20.04 -17.65 -15.84
C SER A 343 19.00 -18.19 -16.82
N TYR A 344 18.25 -19.23 -16.41
CA TYR A 344 17.17 -19.80 -17.22
C TYR A 344 16.07 -18.76 -17.50
N PHE A 345 15.45 -18.19 -16.46
CA PHE A 345 14.32 -17.26 -16.67
C PHE A 345 14.74 -15.93 -17.30
N LEU A 346 15.98 -15.47 -17.10
CA LEU A 346 16.48 -14.22 -17.70
C LEU A 346 16.84 -14.35 -19.19
N HIS A 347 17.21 -15.55 -19.65
CA HIS A 347 17.78 -15.77 -20.99
C HIS A 347 17.01 -16.76 -21.87
N GLN A 348 15.85 -17.28 -21.44
CA GLN A 348 15.06 -18.23 -22.24
C GLN A 348 14.51 -17.59 -23.52
N ALA A 349 15.16 -17.88 -24.64
CA ALA A 349 14.69 -17.59 -25.99
C ALA A 349 13.79 -18.71 -26.52
N GLY A 350 12.71 -18.33 -27.23
CA GLY A 350 12.02 -19.15 -28.23
C GLY A 350 11.31 -20.42 -27.77
N PHE A 351 9.98 -20.39 -27.80
CA PHE A 351 9.22 -21.58 -28.23
C PHE A 351 9.29 -21.70 -29.77
N PRO A 352 9.17 -22.91 -30.36
CA PRO A 352 9.42 -23.13 -31.78
C PRO A 352 8.33 -22.52 -32.67
N GLU A 353 8.71 -22.16 -33.91
CA GLU A 353 7.81 -21.64 -34.93
C GLU A 353 6.65 -22.61 -35.22
N THR A 354 5.43 -22.23 -34.87
CA THR A 354 4.21 -22.93 -35.30
C THR A 354 3.86 -22.55 -36.74
N SER A 355 4.63 -23.12 -37.68
CA SER A 355 4.27 -23.38 -39.08
C SER A 355 3.51 -22.26 -39.82
N ALA A 356 4.24 -21.49 -40.64
CA ALA A 356 3.69 -20.42 -41.46
C ALA A 356 2.47 -20.86 -42.31
N SER A 357 1.37 -20.11 -42.18
CA SER A 357 0.25 -20.10 -43.13
C SER A 357 -0.09 -18.64 -43.49
N ASN A 358 -0.44 -18.39 -44.75
CA ASN A 358 -0.30 -17.07 -45.37
C ASN A 358 -1.41 -16.06 -45.00
N ALA A 359 -0.99 -14.81 -44.76
CA ALA A 359 -1.76 -13.55 -44.83
C ALA A 359 -2.98 -13.41 -43.86
N THR A 360 -3.20 -12.27 -43.21
CA THR A 360 -3.35 -10.93 -43.82
C THR A 360 -3.09 -9.79 -42.81
N GLU A 361 -2.49 -8.69 -43.29
CA GLU A 361 -2.37 -7.33 -42.72
C GLU A 361 -2.00 -7.12 -41.22
N PRO A 362 -0.87 -6.43 -40.90
CA PRO A 362 -0.52 -6.04 -39.54
C PRO A 362 -1.18 -4.72 -39.09
N ILE A 363 -1.73 -4.70 -37.87
CA ILE A 363 -2.27 -3.48 -37.24
C ILE A 363 -1.16 -2.75 -36.48
N THR A 364 -0.77 -1.57 -36.95
CA THR A 364 0.24 -0.72 -36.28
C THR A 364 -0.40 0.33 -35.35
N LEU A 365 0.05 0.40 -34.10
CA LEU A 365 -0.37 1.45 -33.14
C LEU A 365 0.67 2.57 -33.03
N SER A 366 0.24 3.81 -33.30
CA SER A 366 1.15 4.97 -33.42
C SER A 366 1.45 5.66 -32.08
N PRO A 367 2.71 6.07 -31.80
CA PRO A 367 3.06 6.82 -30.60
C PRO A 367 2.56 8.27 -30.66
N LYS A 368 1.77 8.68 -29.64
CA LYS A 368 1.25 10.05 -29.53
C LYS A 368 2.34 11.03 -29.06
N LYS A 369 2.93 11.79 -29.99
CA LYS A 369 3.81 12.93 -29.67
C LYS A 369 3.11 13.93 -28.75
N ARG A 370 3.76 14.32 -27.65
CA ARG A 370 3.46 15.60 -26.95
C ARG A 370 4.28 16.74 -27.58
N LYS A 371 3.77 17.96 -27.41
CA LYS A 371 4.35 19.19 -27.99
C LYS A 371 5.61 19.62 -27.21
N HIS A 372 6.49 20.36 -27.87
CA HIS A 372 7.71 20.96 -27.32
C HIS A 372 7.41 22.26 -26.56
N GLU A 373 8.48 23.03 -26.26
CA GLU A 373 8.55 24.29 -25.50
C GLU A 373 8.52 24.09 -23.96
N GLU A 374 9.52 24.47 -23.12
CA GLU A 374 10.91 24.97 -23.26
C GLU A 374 11.75 24.59 -21.98
N PRO A 375 13.11 24.69 -21.94
CA PRO A 375 13.95 24.17 -20.85
C PRO A 375 14.29 25.16 -19.71
N ASN A 376 14.33 24.69 -18.46
CA ASN A 376 14.75 25.49 -17.29
C ASN A 376 16.28 25.38 -17.04
N PRO A 377 17.05 26.48 -16.99
CA PRO A 377 18.50 26.43 -16.85
C PRO A 377 18.97 26.67 -15.40
N GLU A 378 19.50 25.64 -14.73
CA GLU A 378 20.54 25.87 -13.73
C GLU A 378 21.50 24.68 -13.60
N SER A 379 22.75 24.90 -14.00
CA SER A 379 23.85 23.94 -13.85
C SER A 379 25.12 24.72 -13.60
N THR A 380 25.34 25.05 -12.32
CA THR A 380 26.56 25.71 -11.84
C THR A 380 27.12 24.90 -10.70
N ALA A 381 28.18 24.13 -10.96
CA ALA A 381 28.91 23.42 -9.92
C ALA A 381 29.82 24.38 -9.15
N ILE A 382 29.92 24.19 -7.83
CA ILE A 382 30.96 24.81 -6.99
C ILE A 382 31.67 23.66 -6.22
N PRO A 383 33.01 23.66 -6.09
CA PRO A 383 33.73 22.51 -5.54
C PRO A 383 33.63 22.38 -4.02
N LEU A 384 34.01 21.19 -3.55
CA LEU A 384 34.20 20.84 -2.15
C LEU A 384 35.42 21.58 -1.57
N ASP A 385 35.31 22.09 -0.33
CA ASP A 385 36.37 21.86 0.66
C ASP A 385 35.93 22.09 2.13
N SER A 386 36.36 21.16 3.00
CA SER A 386 36.61 21.28 4.45
C SER A 386 35.68 22.10 5.40
N ILE A 387 35.01 21.41 6.34
CA ILE A 387 35.13 21.59 7.81
C ILE A 387 34.38 20.46 8.58
N SER A 388 34.82 20.16 9.81
CA SER A 388 34.42 18.99 10.61
C SER A 388 33.14 19.13 11.45
N THR A 389 32.70 17.99 11.99
CA THR A 389 31.76 17.76 13.10
C THR A 389 31.62 18.87 14.15
N ASP A 390 30.37 19.15 14.54
CA ASP A 390 29.88 18.73 15.87
C ASP A 390 28.33 18.56 15.89
N LEU A 391 27.78 17.99 16.96
CA LEU A 391 26.36 17.64 17.13
C LEU A 391 25.70 18.52 18.22
N SER A 392 24.68 19.32 17.87
CA SER A 392 23.80 19.94 18.87
C SER A 392 22.40 20.29 18.31
N THR A 393 21.44 20.46 19.22
CA THR A 393 20.00 20.61 18.94
C THR A 393 19.50 21.97 19.42
N GLN A 394 18.61 22.64 18.67
CA GLN A 394 17.44 23.47 19.09
C GLN A 394 16.82 24.17 17.84
N PRO A 395 15.55 24.64 17.88
CA PRO A 395 14.73 24.86 16.67
C PRO A 395 14.50 26.33 16.26
N GLN A 396 14.04 26.55 15.01
CA GLN A 396 13.42 27.80 14.53
C GLN A 396 12.26 27.52 13.54
N ASN A 397 11.42 28.55 13.30
CA ASN A 397 10.07 28.43 12.73
C ASN A 397 9.95 28.45 11.20
N GLU A 398 8.88 27.79 10.73
CA GLU A 398 7.90 28.24 9.72
C GLU A 398 8.35 29.21 8.60
N THR A 399 8.27 28.78 7.34
CA THR A 399 7.15 29.11 6.42
C THR A 399 7.52 28.76 4.98
N GLU A 400 7.11 27.59 4.49
CA GLU A 400 7.03 27.35 3.04
C GLU A 400 5.95 26.29 2.74
N THR A 401 5.16 26.50 1.68
CA THR A 401 4.05 25.60 1.31
C THR A 401 4.47 24.71 0.14
N PRO A 402 4.40 23.38 0.25
CA PRO A 402 4.77 22.50 -0.85
C PRO A 402 3.73 22.59 -1.98
N LEU A 403 4.22 22.72 -3.21
CA LEU A 403 3.37 22.75 -4.41
C LEU A 403 2.62 21.41 -4.61
N PRO A 404 1.39 21.44 -5.16
CA PRO A 404 0.57 20.24 -5.32
C PRO A 404 1.18 19.28 -6.34
N ALA A 405 1.25 17.99 -5.97
CA ALA A 405 1.69 16.93 -6.88
C ALA A 405 0.69 16.69 -8.03
N PRO A 406 1.15 16.29 -9.22
CA PRO A 406 0.27 15.96 -10.35
C PRO A 406 -0.59 14.72 -10.06
N PRO A 407 -1.82 14.64 -10.61
CA PRO A 407 -2.74 13.54 -10.33
C PRO A 407 -2.30 12.20 -10.94
N PRO A 408 -2.70 11.06 -10.35
CA PRO A 408 -2.41 9.74 -10.88
C PRO A 408 -3.06 9.55 -12.26
N SER A 409 -2.28 9.09 -13.24
CA SER A 409 -2.77 8.89 -14.61
C SER A 409 -3.74 7.71 -14.69
N THR A 410 -5.02 8.03 -14.90
CA THR A 410 -6.04 7.08 -15.35
C THR A 410 -6.49 7.49 -16.74
N LEU A 411 -6.06 6.74 -17.76
CA LEU A 411 -6.46 6.94 -19.16
C LEU A 411 -7.34 5.79 -19.62
N ALA A 412 -8.62 6.08 -19.84
CA ALA A 412 -9.51 5.30 -20.68
C ALA A 412 -9.73 6.08 -21.98
N THR A 413 -9.75 5.41 -23.13
CA THR A 413 -9.95 6.05 -24.44
C THR A 413 -10.82 5.20 -25.36
N ASN A 414 -11.90 5.80 -25.87
CA ASN A 414 -12.73 5.24 -26.94
C ASN A 414 -12.16 5.58 -28.33
N THR A 415 -12.61 4.86 -29.35
CA THR A 415 -12.22 5.01 -30.77
C THR A 415 -13.23 5.83 -31.59
N ASP A 416 -12.76 6.59 -32.59
CA ASP A 416 -13.06 6.36 -34.03
C ASP A 416 -12.27 7.34 -34.95
N PRO A 417 -12.21 7.12 -36.29
CA PRO A 417 -11.06 7.56 -37.11
C PRO A 417 -11.36 8.56 -38.25
N SER A 418 -10.30 9.12 -38.88
CA SER A 418 -10.11 9.22 -40.36
C SER A 418 -8.86 10.04 -40.78
N ILE A 419 -8.46 9.90 -42.05
CA ILE A 419 -7.49 10.72 -42.85
C ILE A 419 -5.98 10.32 -42.70
N PRO A 420 -5.17 10.27 -43.79
CA PRO A 420 -4.01 9.35 -43.88
C PRO A 420 -2.61 9.98 -43.75
N VAL A 421 -1.57 9.14 -43.87
CA VAL A 421 -0.13 9.41 -43.64
C VAL A 421 0.71 8.94 -44.86
N PRO A 422 1.83 9.61 -45.22
CA PRO A 422 2.77 9.15 -46.25
C PRO A 422 3.89 8.22 -45.71
N GLU A 423 4.42 7.35 -46.57
CA GLU A 423 5.35 6.25 -46.24
C GLU A 423 6.81 6.66 -46.02
N ILE A 424 7.54 5.88 -45.19
CA ILE A 424 9.01 5.73 -45.19
C ILE A 424 9.33 4.25 -44.92
N GLU A 425 10.36 3.70 -45.57
CA GLU A 425 10.72 2.27 -45.59
C GLU A 425 11.38 1.75 -44.28
N PRO A 426 11.29 0.43 -43.98
CA PRO A 426 11.86 -0.17 -42.77
C PRO A 426 13.34 -0.54 -42.89
N ALA A 427 14.08 -0.45 -41.77
CA ALA A 427 15.45 -0.94 -41.64
C ALA A 427 15.51 -2.43 -41.22
N SER A 428 16.66 -3.06 -41.46
CA SER A 428 16.88 -4.51 -41.38
C SER A 428 16.74 -5.13 -39.98
N THR A 429 16.13 -6.31 -39.92
CA THR A 429 16.11 -7.22 -38.76
C THR A 429 17.49 -7.69 -38.35
N SER A 430 17.76 -7.72 -37.03
CA SER A 430 18.87 -8.45 -36.42
C SER A 430 18.35 -9.55 -35.50
N GLU A 431 18.68 -10.80 -35.78
CA GLU A 431 18.35 -11.94 -34.92
C GLU A 431 19.15 -11.84 -33.61
N GLY A 432 18.45 -11.80 -32.47
CA GLY A 432 19.06 -11.68 -31.15
C GLY A 432 18.07 -11.99 -30.04
N THR A 433 18.56 -12.49 -28.92
CA THR A 433 17.77 -12.97 -27.77
C THR A 433 16.89 -11.85 -27.18
N THR A 434 15.64 -11.77 -27.59
CA THR A 434 14.67 -10.81 -27.06
C THR A 434 14.23 -11.22 -25.66
N SER A 435 14.78 -10.57 -24.63
CA SER A 435 14.25 -10.67 -23.27
C SER A 435 12.77 -10.24 -23.25
N ARG A 436 11.93 -10.95 -22.48
CA ARG A 436 10.52 -10.59 -22.29
C ARG A 436 10.36 -9.25 -21.54
N ILE A 437 11.41 -8.79 -20.85
CA ILE A 437 11.43 -7.52 -20.13
C ILE A 437 11.55 -6.36 -21.13
N ARG A 438 10.43 -5.66 -21.38
CA ARG A 438 10.36 -4.44 -22.20
C ARG A 438 11.49 -3.45 -21.83
N THR A 439 12.31 -3.05 -22.81
CA THR A 439 13.42 -2.07 -22.68
C THR A 439 12.92 -0.64 -22.43
N ARG A 440 13.82 0.32 -22.17
CA ARG A 440 13.49 1.75 -22.09
C ARG A 440 12.91 2.31 -23.39
N SER A 441 13.48 1.99 -24.57
CA SER A 441 12.92 2.36 -25.87
C SER A 441 11.51 1.78 -26.10
N GLN A 442 11.25 0.57 -25.59
CA GLN A 442 9.94 -0.09 -25.59
C GLN A 442 8.99 0.41 -24.47
N GLY A 443 9.33 1.50 -23.76
CA GLY A 443 8.49 2.11 -22.73
C GLY A 443 8.60 1.51 -21.32
N GLY A 444 9.50 0.55 -21.10
CA GLY A 444 9.69 -0.11 -19.82
C GLY A 444 10.25 0.80 -18.72
N TYR A 445 9.46 1.03 -17.66
CA TYR A 445 9.81 1.91 -16.54
C TYR A 445 9.81 1.16 -15.20
N LEU A 446 10.94 1.24 -14.47
CA LEU A 446 11.17 0.61 -13.16
C LEU A 446 10.69 -0.86 -13.14
N CYS A 447 9.73 -1.22 -12.29
CA CYS A 447 8.94 -2.46 -12.30
C CYS A 447 7.43 -2.15 -12.40
N THR A 448 7.06 -1.06 -13.08
CA THR A 448 5.66 -0.61 -13.21
C THR A 448 4.80 -1.66 -13.92
N ASP A 449 3.57 -1.81 -13.45
CA ASP A 449 2.53 -2.78 -13.89
C ASP A 449 2.85 -4.27 -13.68
N LEU A 450 4.05 -4.61 -13.20
CA LEU A 450 4.47 -5.98 -12.87
C LEU A 450 4.00 -6.43 -11.47
N ASP A 451 3.80 -7.73 -11.30
CA ASP A 451 3.55 -8.36 -10.00
C ASP A 451 4.80 -9.10 -9.50
N ILE A 452 4.98 -9.19 -8.18
CA ILE A 452 6.08 -9.93 -7.54
C ILE A 452 5.58 -10.95 -6.52
N TYR A 453 6.00 -12.20 -6.70
CA TYR A 453 5.71 -13.34 -5.84
C TYR A 453 6.97 -13.71 -5.05
N ILE A 454 6.88 -13.78 -3.71
CA ILE A 454 8.03 -13.94 -2.82
C ILE A 454 7.78 -15.10 -1.87
N SER A 455 8.81 -15.90 -1.57
CA SER A 455 8.71 -17.05 -0.67
C SER A 455 8.45 -16.67 0.80
N HIS A 456 8.81 -15.44 1.19
CA HIS A 456 8.68 -14.88 2.53
C HIS A 456 8.33 -13.38 2.45
N GLU A 457 7.81 -12.82 3.53
CA GLU A 457 7.47 -11.40 3.64
C GLU A 457 8.74 -10.52 3.60
N PRO A 458 8.83 -9.52 2.70
CA PRO A 458 10.03 -8.68 2.60
C PRO A 458 10.23 -7.80 3.84
N CYS A 459 11.49 -7.67 4.27
CA CYS A 459 11.87 -6.75 5.34
C CYS A 459 11.57 -5.28 5.00
N LEU A 460 11.70 -4.36 5.97
CA LEU A 460 11.39 -2.93 5.78
C LEU A 460 12.08 -2.30 4.56
N CYS A 461 13.37 -2.58 4.34
CA CYS A 461 14.11 -2.06 3.20
C CYS A 461 13.56 -2.59 1.86
N CYS A 462 13.33 -3.91 1.76
CA CYS A 462 12.73 -4.54 0.58
C CYS A 462 11.27 -4.10 0.34
N SER A 463 10.50 -3.88 1.40
CA SER A 463 9.13 -3.34 1.36
C SER A 463 9.10 -1.93 0.79
N MET A 464 10.05 -1.06 1.19
CA MET A 464 10.21 0.26 0.56
C MET A 464 10.70 0.13 -0.89
N GLY A 465 11.57 -0.85 -1.18
CA GLY A 465 12.01 -1.22 -2.52
C GLY A 465 10.86 -1.52 -3.48
N ILE A 466 9.80 -2.22 -3.02
CA ILE A 466 8.58 -2.46 -3.81
C ILE A 466 7.94 -1.16 -4.27
N LEU A 467 7.73 -0.22 -3.33
CA LEU A 467 7.07 1.06 -3.58
C LEU A 467 7.90 1.98 -4.48
N LEU A 468 9.22 1.98 -4.30
CA LEU A 468 10.14 2.73 -5.16
C LEU A 468 10.20 2.14 -6.57
N SER A 469 10.14 0.81 -6.71
CA SER A 469 10.12 0.10 -8.00
C SER A 469 8.76 0.10 -8.70
N ARG A 470 7.67 0.50 -8.03
CA ARG A 470 6.31 0.65 -8.59
C ARG A 470 5.61 -0.65 -9.00
N PHE A 471 5.87 -1.78 -8.33
CA PHE A 471 5.09 -3.00 -8.59
C PHE A 471 3.59 -2.77 -8.37
N ARG A 472 2.78 -3.43 -9.20
CA ARG A 472 1.32 -3.42 -9.16
C ARG A 472 0.81 -4.17 -7.94
N ALA A 473 1.26 -5.41 -7.75
CA ALA A 473 0.97 -6.22 -6.58
C ALA A 473 2.21 -6.94 -6.03
N VAL A 474 2.15 -7.30 -4.74
CA VAL A 474 3.09 -8.16 -4.04
C VAL A 474 2.33 -9.30 -3.36
N ILE A 475 2.82 -10.52 -3.55
CA ILE A 475 2.21 -11.76 -3.08
C ILE A 475 3.24 -12.59 -2.30
N PHE A 476 2.90 -13.06 -1.10
CA PHE A 476 3.72 -14.00 -0.32
C PHE A 476 2.82 -14.97 0.48
N PRO A 477 3.29 -16.17 0.90
CA PRO A 477 2.46 -17.08 1.68
C PRO A 477 2.28 -16.57 3.11
N ARG A 478 1.14 -16.83 3.76
CA ARG A 478 0.89 -16.39 5.16
C ARG A 478 1.92 -16.95 6.14
N SER A 479 2.26 -18.23 6.01
CA SER A 479 3.35 -18.89 6.73
C SER A 479 4.75 -18.33 6.42
N GLY A 480 4.86 -17.49 5.38
CA GLY A 480 6.07 -16.73 5.06
C GLY A 480 6.19 -15.38 5.78
N ARG A 481 5.25 -15.00 6.66
CA ARG A 481 5.35 -13.78 7.47
C ARG A 481 6.62 -13.79 8.33
N MET A 482 7.33 -12.66 8.39
CA MET A 482 8.62 -12.55 9.10
C MET A 482 8.54 -11.55 10.24
N LYS A 483 9.23 -11.77 11.38
CA LYS A 483 9.31 -10.78 12.48
C LYS A 483 9.74 -9.38 11.99
N SER A 484 10.70 -9.35 11.06
CA SER A 484 11.22 -8.15 10.40
C SER A 484 10.42 -7.66 9.17
N GLY A 485 9.31 -8.31 8.83
CA GLY A 485 8.50 -8.05 7.64
C GLY A 485 7.73 -6.72 7.68
N GLY A 486 7.70 -6.01 6.55
CA GLY A 486 7.15 -4.65 6.44
C GLY A 486 5.76 -4.51 5.81
N LEU A 487 5.13 -5.59 5.37
CA LEU A 487 3.87 -5.54 4.60
C LEU A 487 2.63 -5.93 5.41
N ALA A 488 2.76 -6.81 6.39
CA ALA A 488 1.65 -7.11 7.30
C ALA A 488 1.31 -5.91 8.19
N SER A 489 0.02 -5.74 8.46
CA SER A 489 -0.59 -4.63 9.22
C SER A 489 -1.21 -5.08 10.56
N GLU A 490 -1.10 -6.38 10.86
CA GLU A 490 -1.68 -7.08 12.01
C GLU A 490 -1.04 -8.47 12.18
N PRO A 491 -1.09 -9.10 13.37
CA PRO A 491 -0.74 -10.50 13.57
C PRO A 491 -1.64 -11.47 12.78
N VAL A 492 -1.26 -12.75 12.70
CA VAL A 492 -2.20 -13.79 12.28
C VAL A 492 -3.12 -14.03 13.47
N ILE A 493 -4.42 -13.86 13.28
CA ILE A 493 -5.42 -14.21 14.30
C ILE A 493 -5.84 -15.64 14.01
N ALA A 494 -5.29 -16.60 14.76
CA ALA A 494 -5.77 -17.97 14.74
C ALA A 494 -7.27 -17.99 15.11
N PRO A 495 -8.09 -18.86 14.50
CA PRO A 495 -9.50 -18.97 14.86
C PRO A 495 -9.59 -19.43 16.32
N THR A 496 -10.13 -18.58 17.18
CA THR A 496 -10.32 -18.89 18.60
C THR A 496 -11.13 -20.19 18.73
N PRO A 497 -10.65 -21.21 19.46
CA PRO A 497 -11.44 -22.42 19.66
C PRO A 497 -12.76 -22.02 20.33
N VAL A 498 -13.87 -22.47 19.77
CA VAL A 498 -15.20 -22.21 20.33
C VAL A 498 -15.25 -22.91 21.68
N LEU A 499 -15.39 -22.13 22.77
CA LEU A 499 -15.42 -22.66 24.12
C LEU A 499 -16.57 -23.67 24.29
N ASP A 500 -16.24 -24.83 24.85
CA ASP A 500 -17.23 -25.75 25.40
C ASP A 500 -17.96 -25.12 26.60
N ASP A 501 -19.08 -25.72 27.02
CA ASP A 501 -20.13 -25.14 27.90
C ASP A 501 -19.73 -24.93 29.40
N GLU A 502 -18.45 -24.72 29.70
CA GLU A 502 -17.96 -24.33 31.04
C GLU A 502 -17.21 -22.99 30.98
N GLY A 503 -17.96 -21.91 31.19
CA GLY A 503 -17.50 -20.53 30.97
C GLY A 503 -16.33 -20.07 31.86
N GLN A 504 -15.11 -20.29 31.39
CA GLN A 504 -13.90 -19.60 31.84
C GLN A 504 -13.34 -18.77 30.69
N GLU A 505 -13.40 -17.45 30.82
CA GLU A 505 -12.72 -16.52 29.92
C GLU A 505 -11.20 -16.66 30.15
N GLN A 506 -10.52 -17.43 29.30
CA GLN A 506 -9.06 -17.41 29.25
C GLN A 506 -8.63 -16.09 28.60
N GLU A 507 -8.43 -15.06 29.42
CA GLU A 507 -7.55 -13.96 29.08
C GLU A 507 -6.17 -14.58 28.76
N GLN A 508 -5.79 -14.60 27.49
CA GLN A 508 -4.44 -15.00 27.10
C GLN A 508 -3.47 -13.95 27.64
N GLU A 509 -2.74 -14.29 28.71
CA GLU A 509 -1.67 -13.46 29.24
C GLU A 509 -0.58 -13.30 28.18
N GLN A 510 -0.68 -12.21 27.42
CA GLN A 510 0.25 -11.88 26.34
C GLN A 510 1.65 -11.65 26.96
N GLU A 511 2.54 -12.62 26.80
CA GLU A 511 3.87 -12.61 27.44
C GLU A 511 4.65 -11.34 27.08
N LYS A 512 4.93 -10.50 28.08
CA LYS A 512 5.75 -9.29 27.94
C LYS A 512 7.23 -9.67 27.85
N GLY A 513 7.63 -10.18 26.68
CA GLY A 513 8.91 -10.90 26.52
C GLY A 513 9.79 -10.54 25.32
N ASP A 514 9.37 -9.72 24.35
CA ASP A 514 10.26 -9.28 23.25
C ASP A 514 9.73 -8.02 22.54
N ASP A 515 10.52 -7.47 21.59
CA ASP A 515 10.18 -6.26 20.81
C ASP A 515 8.86 -6.43 20.02
N GLU A 516 7.81 -5.66 20.37
CA GLU A 516 6.47 -5.84 19.79
C GLU A 516 6.47 -5.46 18.30
N ARG A 517 6.25 -6.46 17.43
CA ARG A 517 6.25 -6.27 15.97
C ARG A 517 5.25 -5.18 15.57
N LEU A 518 5.77 -4.05 15.07
CA LEU A 518 4.96 -2.86 14.83
C LEU A 518 3.93 -2.99 13.69
N TYR A 519 4.04 -3.99 12.82
CA TYR A 519 3.15 -4.24 11.67
C TYR A 519 2.88 -2.98 10.82
N TYR A 520 3.89 -2.58 10.05
CA TYR A 520 3.95 -1.27 9.38
C TYR A 520 2.94 -1.08 8.24
N GLY A 521 2.48 -2.18 7.61
CA GLY A 521 1.59 -2.17 6.44
C GLY A 521 2.02 -1.22 5.33
N LEU A 522 3.28 -1.30 4.90
CA LEU A 522 3.89 -0.33 3.98
C LEU A 522 3.25 -0.35 2.59
N HIS A 523 2.62 -1.45 2.17
CA HIS A 523 1.94 -1.59 0.87
C HIS A 523 0.90 -0.48 0.64
N TRP A 524 0.19 -0.05 1.70
CA TRP A 524 -0.87 0.95 1.60
C TRP A 524 -0.84 1.94 2.77
N ARG A 525 -0.07 3.02 2.61
CA ARG A 525 0.02 4.13 3.56
C ARG A 525 -0.57 5.43 3.01
N LYS A 526 -1.14 6.26 3.89
CA LYS A 526 -1.56 7.64 3.54
C LYS A 526 -0.37 8.60 3.47
N GLU A 527 0.71 8.26 4.18
CA GLU A 527 1.94 9.03 4.35
C GLU A 527 2.95 8.81 3.21
N LEU A 528 2.72 7.81 2.36
CA LEU A 528 3.60 7.47 1.23
C LEU A 528 2.90 7.78 -0.10
N ASN A 529 3.66 8.42 -1.00
CA ASN A 529 3.18 8.82 -2.34
C ASN A 529 2.93 7.64 -3.29
N TRP A 530 3.43 6.45 -2.95
CA TRP A 530 3.33 5.22 -3.75
C TRP A 530 2.82 4.07 -2.90
N ARG A 531 2.05 3.18 -3.53
CA ARG A 531 1.36 2.04 -2.92
C ARG A 531 1.39 0.86 -3.88
N ALA A 532 1.32 -0.35 -3.34
CA ALA A 532 1.16 -1.60 -4.08
C ALA A 532 -0.01 -2.40 -3.51
N LEU A 533 -0.63 -3.27 -4.30
CA LEU A 533 -1.65 -4.18 -3.79
C LEU A 533 -0.98 -5.34 -3.05
N GLY A 534 -1.21 -5.43 -1.74
CA GLY A 534 -0.65 -6.48 -0.90
C GLY A 534 -1.57 -7.69 -0.81
N PHE A 535 -1.05 -8.89 -1.04
CA PHE A 535 -1.78 -10.14 -0.95
C PHE A 535 -1.02 -11.22 -0.19
N GLU A 536 -1.74 -11.99 0.61
CA GLU A 536 -1.29 -13.24 1.21
C GLU A 536 -1.87 -14.42 0.46
N PHE A 537 -1.09 -15.50 0.35
CA PHE A 537 -1.58 -16.82 -0.06
C PHE A 537 -1.74 -17.71 1.17
N VAL A 538 -2.95 -18.21 1.40
CA VAL A 538 -3.30 -19.11 2.51
C VAL A 538 -3.39 -20.52 1.96
N GLU A 539 -2.50 -21.42 2.40
CA GLU A 539 -2.40 -22.79 1.89
C GLU A 539 -3.48 -23.71 2.46
N GLU A 540 -4.05 -24.57 1.61
CA GLU A 540 -5.04 -25.56 2.02
C GLU A 540 -4.38 -26.68 2.85
N GLY A 541 -4.92 -26.94 4.03
CA GLY A 541 -4.43 -27.99 4.93
C GLY A 541 -3.21 -27.62 5.78
N HIS A 542 -2.75 -26.37 5.73
CA HIS A 542 -1.83 -25.82 6.72
C HIS A 542 -2.65 -25.18 7.85
N GLU A 543 -2.68 -25.80 9.03
CA GLU A 543 -3.15 -25.11 10.23
C GLU A 543 -2.11 -24.01 10.58
N ASP A 544 -2.56 -22.84 11.04
CA ASP A 544 -1.67 -21.74 11.47
C ASP A 544 -1.05 -22.08 12.85
N VAL A 545 -0.26 -23.15 12.90
CA VAL A 545 0.56 -23.57 14.05
C VAL A 545 1.73 -22.60 14.20
N GLU A 546 2.04 -22.20 15.43
CA GLU A 546 3.18 -21.34 15.72
C GLU A 546 4.49 -22.10 15.49
N ASP A 547 5.32 -21.61 14.56
CA ASP A 547 6.68 -22.11 14.36
C ASP A 547 7.56 -21.75 15.58
N GLU A 548 7.61 -22.63 16.59
CA GLU A 548 8.57 -22.52 17.72
C GLU A 548 10.03 -22.50 17.21
N ASP A 549 10.31 -23.16 16.08
CA ASP A 549 11.59 -23.13 15.35
C ASP A 549 11.71 -21.93 14.39
N GLY A 550 11.01 -20.83 14.67
CA GLY A 550 11.06 -19.57 13.94
C GLY A 550 12.42 -18.87 14.00
N VAL A 551 13.40 -19.38 13.22
CA VAL A 551 14.76 -18.85 13.07
C VAL A 551 14.72 -17.32 12.94
N VAL A 552 15.35 -16.63 13.89
CA VAL A 552 15.18 -15.19 14.08
C VAL A 552 15.89 -14.41 12.98
N PHE A 553 15.16 -14.17 11.88
CA PHE A 553 15.57 -13.36 10.74
C PHE A 553 15.53 -11.86 11.06
N ASN A 554 16.48 -11.42 11.89
CA ASN A 554 16.84 -10.01 11.97
C ASN A 554 17.38 -9.51 10.61
N ALA A 555 17.27 -8.21 10.37
CA ALA A 555 17.26 -7.61 9.02
C ALA A 555 18.47 -6.72 8.71
#